data_AF-A0A845DG61-F1
#
_entry.id   AF-A0A845DG61-F1
#
_cell.length_a   1.000
_cell.length_b   1.000
_cell.length_c   1.000
_cell.angle_alpha   90.00
_cell.angle_beta   90.00
_cell.angle_gamma   90.00
#
_symmetry.space_group_name_H-M   'P 1'
#
loop_
_entity.id
_entity.type
_entity.pdbx_description
1 polymer ?
#
loop_
_entity_poly.entity_id
_entity_poly.type
_entity_poly.pdbx_seq_one_letter_code
_entity_poly.pdbx_strand_id
1 'polypeptide(L)'
;MPFILLLGAGWIWISRPSIDASSFDTPRPALHYPAPDFTLPRFNTAGETEDNFVLSTAKGRPVVLNFWATWCGPCRREFPALQAAAARYGGCTA
;
A
#
# COMPACT_ATOMS: atom_id res chain seq x y z
N MET A 1 -31.12 -23.47 -19.56
CA MET A 1 -30.51 -22.81 -18.38
C MET A 1 -29.07 -23.25 -18.02
N PRO A 2 -28.53 -24.46 -18.33
CA PRO A 2 -27.14 -24.79 -18.01
C PRO A 2 -26.12 -24.16 -18.99
N PHE A 3 -26.48 -23.98 -20.27
CA PHE A 3 -25.60 -23.36 -21.27
C PHE A 3 -25.22 -21.91 -20.96
N ILE A 4 -26.12 -21.13 -20.37
CA ILE A 4 -25.84 -19.72 -19.99
C ILE A 4 -24.79 -19.69 -18.85
N LEU A 5 -24.86 -20.62 -17.91
CA LEU A 5 -23.88 -20.73 -16.83
C LEU A 5 -22.50 -21.17 -17.37
N LEU A 6 -22.46 -22.08 -18.35
CA LEU A 6 -21.21 -22.50 -18.98
C LEU A 6 -20.59 -21.40 -19.86
N LEU A 7 -21.41 -20.66 -20.62
CA LEU A 7 -20.94 -19.51 -21.39
C LEU A 7 -20.44 -18.39 -20.46
N GLY A 8 -21.13 -18.12 -19.36
CA GLY A 8 -20.71 -17.16 -18.35
C GLY A 8 -19.42 -17.58 -17.65
N ALA A 9 -19.29 -18.84 -17.23
CA ALA A 9 -18.07 -19.36 -16.62
C ALA A 9 -16.89 -19.37 -17.59
N GLY A 10 -17.12 -19.73 -18.87
CA GLY A 10 -16.12 -19.67 -19.92
C GLY A 10 -15.65 -18.24 -20.20
N TRP A 11 -16.58 -17.28 -20.27
CA TRP A 11 -16.26 -15.86 -20.44
C TRP A 11 -15.46 -15.31 -19.26
N ILE A 12 -15.84 -15.63 -18.02
CA ILE A 12 -15.08 -15.23 -16.82
C ILE A 12 -13.68 -15.83 -16.83
N TRP A 13 -13.51 -17.06 -17.31
CA TRP A 13 -12.21 -17.70 -17.37
C TRP A 13 -11.31 -17.10 -18.45
N ILE A 14 -11.88 -16.77 -19.62
CA ILE A 14 -11.19 -16.11 -20.75
C ILE A 14 -10.86 -14.64 -20.47
N SER A 15 -11.76 -13.92 -19.79
CA SER A 15 -11.62 -12.48 -19.54
C SER A 15 -11.00 -12.15 -18.19
N ARG A 16 -10.64 -13.14 -17.36
CA ARG A 16 -9.91 -12.88 -16.12
C ARG A 16 -8.54 -12.31 -16.47
N PRO A 17 -8.21 -11.08 -16.05
CA PRO A 17 -6.87 -10.55 -16.29
C PRO A 17 -5.87 -11.45 -15.55
N SER A 18 -4.92 -12.02 -16.29
CA SER A 18 -3.73 -12.62 -15.71
C SER A 18 -2.94 -11.49 -15.05
N ILE A 19 -2.95 -11.44 -13.72
CA ILE A 19 -2.02 -10.59 -12.97
C ILE A 19 -0.64 -11.20 -13.16
N ASP A 20 0.01 -10.79 -14.23
CA ASP A 20 1.37 -11.16 -14.56
C ASP A 20 2.31 -10.24 -13.76
N ALA A 21 3.39 -10.79 -13.21
CA ALA A 21 4.35 -10.03 -12.41
C ALA A 21 5.01 -8.88 -13.19
N SER A 22 4.93 -8.92 -14.52
CA SER A 22 5.36 -7.89 -15.47
C SER A 22 4.45 -6.64 -15.52
N SER A 23 3.24 -6.70 -14.95
CA SER A 23 2.28 -5.58 -14.99
C SER A 23 2.58 -4.43 -14.01
N PHE A 24 3.66 -4.54 -13.22
CA PHE A 24 4.19 -3.48 -12.36
C PHE A 24 5.38 -2.75 -13.01
N ASP A 25 5.22 -2.27 -14.24
CA ASP A 25 6.13 -1.25 -14.80
C ASP A 25 5.74 0.13 -14.29
N THR A 26 5.57 0.26 -12.97
CA THR A 26 5.47 1.56 -12.32
C THR A 26 6.89 2.12 -12.19
N PRO A 27 7.07 3.44 -12.34
CA PRO A 27 8.35 4.09 -12.04
C PRO A 27 8.78 3.69 -10.62
N ARG A 28 9.79 2.82 -10.53
CA ARG A 28 10.38 2.46 -9.25
C ARG A 28 11.14 3.68 -8.71
N PRO A 29 11.09 3.95 -7.39
CA PRO A 29 11.93 4.99 -6.82
C PRO A 29 13.38 4.72 -7.23
N ALA A 30 14.00 5.71 -7.87
CA ALA A 30 15.37 5.56 -8.35
C ALA A 30 16.29 5.36 -7.14
N LEU A 31 17.06 4.26 -7.14
CA LEU A 31 18.03 4.00 -6.09
C LEU A 31 19.05 5.15 -6.05
N HIS A 32 19.43 5.57 -4.83
CA HIS A 32 20.31 6.72 -4.57
C HIS A 32 19.71 8.11 -4.81
N TYR A 33 18.41 8.22 -5.09
CA TYR A 33 17.71 9.50 -5.06
C TYR A 33 17.01 9.71 -3.71
N PRO A 34 17.06 10.92 -3.14
CA PRO A 34 16.32 11.21 -1.92
C PRO A 34 14.81 11.08 -2.20
N ALA A 35 14.08 10.50 -1.26
CA ALA A 35 12.63 10.50 -1.31
C ALA A 35 12.12 11.96 -1.37
N PRO A 36 11.17 12.29 -2.28
CA PRO A 36 10.61 13.63 -2.36
C PRO A 36 9.99 14.03 -1.03
N ASP A 37 10.26 15.26 -0.59
CA ASP A 37 9.63 15.77 0.63
C ASP A 37 8.14 15.99 0.40
N PHE A 38 7.35 15.74 1.43
CA PHE A 38 5.92 15.97 1.41
C PHE A 38 5.41 16.36 2.78
N THR A 39 4.31 17.10 2.78
CA THR A 39 3.57 17.47 3.99
C THR A 39 2.16 16.93 3.87
N LEU A 40 1.74 16.13 4.83
CA LEU A 40 0.40 15.54 4.87
C LEU A 40 -0.24 15.73 6.25
N PRO A 41 -1.55 16.02 6.33
CA PRO A 41 -2.27 16.00 7.60
C PRO A 41 -2.31 14.56 8.13
N ARG A 42 -1.99 14.38 9.41
CA ARG A 42 -2.21 13.12 10.12
C ARG A 42 -3.58 13.18 10.77
N PHE A 43 -4.31 12.09 10.62
CA PHE A 43 -5.64 11.95 11.21
C PHE A 43 -5.57 11.04 12.43
N ASN A 44 -6.27 11.45 13.50
CA ASN A 44 -6.48 10.60 14.66
C ASN A 44 -7.53 9.50 14.36
N THR A 45 -7.84 8.67 15.35
CA THR A 45 -8.85 7.61 15.24
C THR A 45 -10.27 8.13 15.03
N ALA A 46 -10.55 9.39 15.36
CA ALA A 46 -11.82 10.08 15.09
C ALA A 46 -11.87 10.73 13.69
N GLY A 47 -10.78 10.67 12.92
CA GLY A 47 -10.69 11.29 11.59
C GLY A 47 -10.41 12.79 11.62
N GLU A 48 -10.09 13.35 12.78
CA GLU A 48 -9.73 14.76 12.94
C GLU A 48 -8.24 14.93 12.66
N THR A 49 -7.86 16.07 12.06
CA THR A 49 -6.46 16.40 11.85
C THR A 49 -5.79 16.64 13.21
N GLU A 50 -4.78 15.84 13.54
CA GLU A 50 -3.98 16.00 14.76
C GLU A 50 -2.87 17.02 14.52
N ASP A 51 -2.04 16.79 13.49
CA ASP A 51 -0.94 17.66 13.08
C ASP A 51 -0.58 17.43 11.60
N ASN A 52 0.46 18.13 11.12
CA ASN A 52 1.04 17.89 9.80
C ASN A 52 2.33 17.10 9.91
N PHE A 53 2.42 15.97 9.22
CA PHE A 53 3.64 15.20 9.08
C PHE A 53 4.44 15.70 7.88
N VAL A 54 5.72 16.01 8.11
CA VAL A 54 6.68 16.40 7.07
C VAL A 54 7.76 15.33 6.97
N LEU A 55 7.95 14.73 5.79
CA LEU A 55 8.88 13.60 5.61
C LEU A 55 10.31 13.93 6.03
N SER A 56 10.78 15.16 5.76
CA SER A 56 12.12 15.61 6.14
C SER A 56 12.40 15.58 7.65
N THR A 57 11.37 15.58 8.51
CA THR A 57 11.52 15.43 9.97
C THR A 57 11.87 14.01 10.39
N ALA A 58 11.63 13.01 9.53
CA ALA A 58 11.94 11.61 9.80
C ALA A 58 13.36 11.19 9.33
N LYS A 59 14.17 12.14 8.85
CA LYS A 59 15.57 11.87 8.45
C LYS A 59 16.37 11.26 9.60
N GLY A 60 17.25 10.31 9.26
CA GLY A 60 18.06 9.58 10.22
C GLY A 60 17.38 8.34 10.82
N ARG A 61 16.09 8.12 10.52
CA ARG A 61 15.35 6.92 10.91
C ARG A 61 14.91 6.15 9.65
N PRO A 62 15.00 4.81 9.64
CA PRO A 62 14.36 4.01 8.59
C PRO A 62 12.84 4.25 8.60
N VAL A 63 12.27 4.57 7.43
CA VAL A 63 10.83 4.81 7.26
C VAL A 63 10.28 3.84 6.23
N VAL A 64 9.20 3.14 6.59
CA VAL A 64 8.41 2.34 5.67
C VAL A 64 7.16 3.12 5.30
N LEU A 65 7.03 3.48 4.01
CA LEU A 65 5.87 4.18 3.48
C LEU A 65 5.01 3.21 2.67
N ASN A 66 3.74 3.08 3.04
CA ASN A 66 2.79 2.18 2.39
C ASN A 66 1.64 2.97 1.75
N PHE A 67 1.52 2.90 0.42
CA PHE A 67 0.41 3.51 -0.32
C PHE A 67 -0.68 2.48 -0.54
N TRP A 68 -1.91 2.79 -0.11
CA TRP A 68 -3.04 1.87 -0.19
C TRP A 68 -4.34 2.63 -0.42
N ALA A 69 -5.41 1.89 -0.72
CA ALA A 69 -6.76 2.42 -0.86
C ALA A 69 -7.75 1.59 -0.04
N THR A 70 -8.86 2.19 0.37
CA THR A 70 -9.89 1.56 1.22
C THR A 70 -10.47 0.27 0.62
N TRP A 71 -10.49 0.18 -0.70
CA TRP A 71 -10.93 -0.97 -1.48
C TRP A 71 -9.82 -1.97 -1.80
N CYS A 72 -8.57 -1.75 -1.34
CA CYS A 72 -7.45 -2.66 -1.58
C CYS A 72 -7.52 -3.90 -0.66
N GLY A 73 -8.14 -4.97 -1.15
CA GLY A 73 -8.23 -6.25 -0.45
C GLY A 73 -6.86 -6.87 -0.06
N PRO A 74 -5.88 -6.96 -0.97
CA PRO A 74 -4.55 -7.45 -0.66
C PRO A 74 -3.82 -6.62 0.42
N CYS A 75 -3.81 -5.29 0.30
CA CYS A 75 -3.17 -4.39 1.27
C CYS A 75 -3.70 -4.61 2.68
N ARG A 76 -5.03 -4.76 2.83
CA ARG A 76 -5.66 -5.03 4.14
C ARG A 76 -5.18 -6.31 4.80
N ARG A 77 -4.81 -7.34 4.01
CA ARG A 77 -4.25 -8.60 4.55
C ARG A 77 -2.83 -8.42 5.07
N GLU A 78 -2.09 -7.41 4.60
CA GLU A 78 -0.71 -7.13 5.00
C GLU A 78 -0.62 -6.24 6.26
N PHE A 79 -1.66 -5.47 6.56
CA PHE A 79 -1.68 -4.54 7.70
C PHE A 79 -1.30 -5.17 9.05
N PRO A 80 -1.76 -6.38 9.42
CA PRO A 80 -1.36 -6.98 10.69
C PRO A 80 0.16 -7.18 10.79
N ALA A 81 0.81 -7.57 9.69
CA ALA A 81 2.26 -7.73 9.66
C ALA A 81 2.99 -6.38 9.77
N LEU A 82 2.49 -5.35 9.08
CA LEU A 82 3.03 -3.99 9.18
C LEU A 82 2.86 -3.39 10.58
N GLN A 83 1.71 -3.61 11.22
CA GLN A 83 1.47 -3.18 12.60
C GLN A 83 2.39 -3.90 13.60
N ALA A 84 2.59 -5.20 13.43
CA ALA A 84 3.53 -5.97 14.24
C ALA A 84 4.97 -5.47 14.06
N ALA A 85 5.38 -5.17 12.83
CA ALA A 85 6.69 -4.58 12.55
C ALA A 85 6.82 -3.17 13.16
N ALA A 86 5.79 -2.33 13.07
CA ALA A 86 5.78 -1.01 13.69
C ALA A 86 5.89 -1.09 15.23
N ALA A 87 5.18 -2.03 15.86
CA ALA A 87 5.30 -2.26 17.30
C ALA A 87 6.70 -2.76 17.70
N ARG A 88 7.33 -3.59 16.86
CA ARG A 88 8.66 -4.15 17.12
C ARG A 88 9.81 -3.15 16.90
N TYR A 89 9.71 -2.30 15.88
CA TYR A 89 10.83 -1.45 15.43
C TYR A 89 10.59 0.06 15.57
N GLY A 90 9.35 0.50 15.79
CA GLY A 90 8.98 1.93 15.79
C GLY A 90 9.66 2.79 16.87
N GLY A 91 10.16 2.16 17.94
CA GLY A 91 10.87 2.81 19.05
C GLY A 91 12.40 2.70 19.01
N CYS A 92 12.97 1.95 18.06
CA CYS A 92 14.43 1.87 17.92
C CYS A 92 14.93 3.10 17.16
N THR A 93 15.34 4.12 17.90
CA THR A 93 16.29 5.12 17.38
C THR A 93 17.66 4.44 17.27
N ALA A 94 18.34 4.62 16.15
CA ALA A 94 19.75 4.24 16.01
C ALA A 94 20.64 5.02 16.98
#